data_AF-A0A6B3EL89-F1
#
_entry.id   AF-A0A6B3EL89-F1
#
_cell.length_a   1.000
_cell.length_b   1.000
_cell.length_c   1.000
_cell.angle_alpha   90.00
_cell.angle_beta   90.00
_cell.angle_gamma   90.00
#
_symmetry.space_group_name_H-M   'P 1'
#
loop_
_entity.id
_entity.type
_entity.pdbx_description
1 polymer ?
#
loop_
_entity_poly.entity_id
_entity_poly.type
_entity_poly.pdbx_seq_one_letter_code
_entity_poly.pdbx_strand_id
1 'polypeptide(L)'
;MSDNQVAELCRLTVRAPARSIDLAVPADVPVSDLLPAVLGYAGDGLEEAGIDHGGWVLQRLGGEPLDEERTLDSYGLRDGDTLYLRPRTEALPEVHLDDLVDGIATTMRDQPYGWTPKVSRWVLLGLAVVLLIGGMVVIAWPGGSAPVRAVFATAAGLLLLAGAGSASRAVG
;
A
#
# COMPACT_ATOMS: atom_id res chain seq x y z
N MET A 1 -10.56 43.03 -32.28
CA MET A 1 -9.38 43.27 -31.42
C MET A 1 -8.98 41.91 -30.90
N SER A 2 -7.99 41.29 -31.55
CA SER A 2 -7.52 39.95 -31.21
C SER A 2 -6.48 40.09 -30.10
N ASP A 3 -6.90 39.90 -28.85
CA ASP A 3 -5.97 39.76 -27.73
C ASP A 3 -5.30 38.39 -27.84
N ASN A 4 -4.14 38.36 -28.49
CA ASN A 4 -3.21 37.25 -28.35
C ASN A 4 -2.43 37.46 -27.04
N GLN A 5 -3.14 37.40 -25.90
CA GLN A 5 -2.48 37.11 -24.63
C GLN A 5 -1.67 35.85 -24.87
N VAL A 6 -0.37 35.89 -24.57
CA VAL A 6 0.53 34.77 -24.77
C VAL A 6 0.05 33.64 -23.87
N ALA A 7 -0.81 32.78 -24.41
CA ALA A 7 -1.34 31.66 -23.67
C ALA A 7 -0.15 30.77 -23.31
N GLU A 8 0.03 30.52 -22.02
CA GLU A 8 1.11 29.68 -21.51
C GLU A 8 0.91 28.29 -22.13
N LEU A 9 1.82 27.90 -23.01
CA LEU A 9 1.78 26.59 -23.65
C LEU A 9 2.26 25.54 -22.66
N CYS A 10 1.48 24.48 -22.49
CA CYS A 10 1.89 23.30 -21.76
C CYS A 10 1.99 22.08 -22.70
N ARG A 11 3.09 21.32 -22.57
CA ARG A 11 3.31 20.06 -23.27
C ARG A 11 2.77 18.93 -22.42
N LEU A 12 1.69 18.30 -22.86
CA LEU A 12 1.06 17.17 -22.21
C LEU A 12 1.30 15.89 -22.99
N THR A 13 1.56 14.79 -22.28
CA THR A 13 1.61 13.45 -22.87
C THR A 13 0.28 12.76 -22.63
N VAL A 14 -0.47 12.48 -23.68
CA VAL A 14 -1.72 11.71 -23.60
C VAL A 14 -1.47 10.26 -24.00
N ARG A 15 -1.76 9.34 -23.09
CA ARG A 15 -1.71 7.89 -23.33
C ARG A 15 -3.09 7.37 -23.70
N ALA A 16 -3.29 7.06 -24.97
CA ALA A 16 -4.44 6.31 -25.45
C ALA A 16 -4.17 4.79 -25.40
N PRO A 17 -5.21 3.93 -25.46
CA PRO A 17 -5.03 2.47 -25.39
C PRO A 17 -4.06 1.90 -26.43
N ALA A 18 -4.05 2.47 -27.64
CA ALA A 18 -3.23 1.99 -28.75
C ALA A 18 -1.92 2.77 -28.95
N ARG A 19 -1.84 4.04 -28.51
CA ARG A 19 -0.67 4.92 -28.73
C ARG A 19 -0.57 6.04 -27.71
N SER A 20 0.64 6.57 -27.54
CA SER A 20 0.89 7.80 -26.78
C SER A 20 1.16 8.97 -27.73
N ILE A 21 0.65 10.15 -27.38
CA ILE A 21 0.76 11.38 -28.17
C ILE A 21 1.25 12.49 -27.25
N ASP A 22 2.18 13.31 -27.72
CA ASP A 22 2.58 14.52 -27.03
C ASP A 22 1.93 15.71 -27.74
N LEU A 23 1.17 16.52 -26.99
CA LEU A 23 0.49 17.70 -27.50
C LEU A 23 0.99 18.94 -26.77
N ALA A 24 1.32 19.99 -27.51
CA ALA A 24 1.52 21.33 -26.95
C ALA A 24 0.20 22.09 -27.05
N VAL A 25 -0.43 22.36 -25.92
CA VAL A 25 -1.76 22.98 -25.84
C VAL A 25 -1.71 24.21 -24.95
N PRO A 26 -2.52 25.26 -25.21
CA PRO A 26 -2.61 26.39 -24.30
C PRO A 26 -3.25 25.98 -22.97
N ALA A 27 -2.67 26.39 -21.84
CA ALA A 27 -3.11 25.98 -20.50
C ALA A 27 -4.49 26.55 -20.10
N ASP A 28 -4.95 27.59 -20.78
CA ASP A 28 -6.24 28.26 -20.59
C ASP A 28 -7.40 27.61 -21.35
N VAL A 29 -7.15 26.58 -22.15
CA VAL A 29 -8.18 25.87 -22.92
C VAL A 29 -8.91 24.84 -22.04
N PRO A 30 -10.26 24.74 -22.14
CA PRO A 30 -11.03 23.72 -21.42
C PRO A 30 -10.78 22.31 -21.96
N VAL A 31 -10.94 21.31 -21.10
CA VAL A 31 -10.72 19.89 -21.46
C VAL A 31 -11.68 19.43 -22.57
N SER A 32 -12.91 19.97 -22.61
CA SER A 32 -13.90 19.71 -23.67
C SER A 32 -13.38 19.99 -25.08
N ASP A 33 -12.56 21.03 -25.24
CA ASP A 33 -12.07 21.49 -26.54
C ASP A 33 -10.83 20.68 -26.98
N LEU A 34 -10.13 20.08 -26.03
CA LEU A 34 -8.96 19.23 -26.27
C LEU A 34 -9.34 17.80 -26.62
N LEU A 35 -10.44 17.27 -26.06
CA LEU A 35 -10.87 15.89 -26.26
C LEU A 35 -11.05 15.51 -27.74
N PRO A 36 -11.74 16.29 -28.60
CA PRO A 36 -11.87 15.97 -30.02
C PRO A 36 -10.53 15.93 -30.74
N ALA A 37 -9.64 16.88 -30.46
CA ALA A 37 -8.31 16.92 -31.05
C ALA A 37 -7.48 15.69 -30.65
N VAL A 38 -7.49 15.35 -29.36
CA VAL A 38 -6.81 14.16 -28.83
C VAL A 38 -7.37 12.88 -29.45
N LEU A 39 -8.69 12.75 -29.61
CA LEU A 39 -9.32 11.58 -30.23
C LEU A 39 -8.92 11.41 -31.69
N GLY A 40 -8.96 12.50 -32.47
CA GLY A 40 -8.47 12.50 -33.85
C GLY A 40 -6.99 12.10 -33.96
N TYR A 41 -6.16 12.53 -33.00
CA TYR A 41 -4.75 12.12 -32.92
C TYR A 41 -4.52 10.79 -32.22
N ALA A 42 -5.50 10.12 -31.63
CA ALA A 42 -5.33 8.86 -30.88
C ALA A 42 -5.64 7.59 -31.69
N GLY A 43 -6.41 7.69 -32.78
CA GLY A 43 -6.66 6.57 -33.67
C GLY A 43 -7.91 6.74 -34.50
N ASP A 44 -7.89 6.16 -35.70
CA ASP A 44 -9.07 6.09 -36.56
C ASP A 44 -10.13 5.19 -35.88
N GLY A 45 -11.33 5.71 -35.65
CA GLY A 45 -12.47 4.97 -35.08
C GLY A 45 -12.65 5.07 -33.55
N LEU A 46 -11.82 5.83 -32.82
CA LEU A 46 -12.04 6.08 -31.38
C LEU A 46 -13.29 6.92 -31.11
N GLU A 47 -13.63 7.83 -32.03
CA GLU A 47 -14.86 8.64 -31.96
C GLU A 47 -16.11 7.74 -32.03
N GLU A 48 -16.10 6.74 -32.91
CA GLU A 48 -17.19 5.76 -33.07
C GLU A 48 -17.24 4.76 -31.90
N ALA A 49 -16.07 4.30 -31.42
CA ALA A 49 -15.98 3.46 -30.22
C ALA A 49 -16.43 4.18 -28.93
N GLY A 50 -16.42 5.51 -28.92
CA GLY A 50 -16.94 6.32 -27.81
C GLY A 50 -18.44 6.15 -27.60
N ILE A 51 -19.19 5.79 -28.63
CA ILE A 51 -20.66 5.60 -28.58
C ILE A 51 -21.00 4.39 -27.68
N ASP A 52 -20.23 3.31 -27.77
CA ASP A 52 -20.47 2.08 -27.01
C ASP A 52 -20.09 2.20 -25.51
N HIS A 53 -19.21 3.15 -25.16
CA HIS A 53 -18.64 3.27 -23.80
C HIS A 53 -19.00 4.59 -23.09
N GLY A 54 -19.99 5.34 -23.60
CA GLY A 54 -20.49 6.56 -22.97
C GLY A 54 -19.52 7.74 -23.03
N GLY A 55 -18.61 7.75 -24.01
CA GLY A 55 -17.62 8.80 -24.24
C GLY A 55 -16.25 8.52 -23.65
N TRP A 56 -15.33 9.45 -23.89
CA TRP A 56 -13.94 9.39 -23.45
C TRP A 56 -13.67 10.44 -22.39
N VAL A 57 -12.87 10.08 -21.39
CA VAL A 57 -12.43 10.99 -20.35
C VAL A 57 -10.90 11.02 -20.28
N LEU A 58 -10.36 12.20 -19.97
CA LEU A 58 -8.95 12.35 -19.65
C LEU A 58 -8.78 12.25 -18.14
N GLN A 59 -7.80 11.49 -17.69
CA GLN A 59 -7.58 11.23 -16.27
C GLN A 59 -6.09 11.19 -15.95
N ARG A 60 -5.67 11.77 -14.82
CA ARG A 60 -4.31 11.58 -14.31
C ARG A 60 -4.20 10.20 -13.64
N LEU A 61 -3.03 9.58 -13.68
CA LEU A 61 -2.80 8.32 -12.96
C LEU A 61 -3.19 8.44 -11.48
N GLY A 62 -4.22 7.72 -11.07
CA GLY A 62 -4.72 7.66 -9.69
C GLY A 62 -5.55 8.85 -9.20
N GLY A 63 -5.82 9.85 -10.04
CA GLY A 63 -6.76 10.95 -9.72
C GLY A 63 -8.11 10.73 -10.39
N GLU A 64 -9.15 11.49 -10.04
CA GLU A 64 -10.48 11.45 -10.69
C GLU A 64 -10.41 11.89 -12.18
N PRO A 65 -11.36 11.48 -13.05
CA PRO A 65 -11.46 12.04 -14.39
C PRO A 65 -11.53 13.57 -14.37
N LEU A 66 -10.86 14.21 -15.32
CA LEU A 66 -10.93 15.65 -15.49
C LEU A 66 -12.32 16.04 -15.96
N ASP A 67 -12.84 17.09 -15.34
CA ASP A 67 -14.07 17.76 -15.72
C ASP A 67 -13.86 18.49 -17.06
N GLU A 68 -14.78 18.26 -17.99
CA GLU A 68 -14.75 18.78 -19.34
C GLU A 68 -14.90 20.32 -19.34
N GLU A 69 -15.61 20.88 -18.36
CA GLU A 69 -15.88 22.33 -18.26
C GLU A 69 -14.71 23.15 -17.71
N ARG A 70 -13.69 22.48 -17.16
CA ARG A 70 -12.56 23.12 -16.49
C ARG A 70 -11.34 23.22 -17.40
N THR A 71 -10.54 24.27 -17.17
CA THR A 71 -9.29 24.50 -17.91
C THR A 71 -8.14 23.68 -17.33
N LEU A 72 -7.13 23.41 -18.14
CA LEU A 72 -5.93 22.67 -17.73
C LEU A 72 -5.19 23.36 -16.57
N ASP A 73 -5.09 24.69 -16.60
CA ASP A 73 -4.46 25.49 -15.54
C ASP A 73 -5.19 25.32 -14.20
N SER A 74 -6.53 25.21 -14.23
CA SER A 74 -7.32 25.00 -13.01
C SER A 74 -7.04 23.62 -12.37
N TYR A 75 -6.62 22.64 -13.15
CA TYR A 75 -6.14 21.34 -12.66
C TYR A 75 -4.65 21.37 -12.26
N GLY A 76 -3.96 22.49 -12.45
CA GLY A 76 -2.54 22.65 -12.18
C GLY A 76 -1.66 21.82 -13.11
N LEU A 77 -2.17 21.43 -14.28
CA LEU A 77 -1.40 20.66 -15.25
C LEU A 77 -0.31 21.53 -15.88
N ARG A 78 0.92 21.02 -15.89
CA ARG A 78 2.10 21.72 -16.41
C ARG A 78 2.83 20.88 -17.45
N ASP A 79 3.86 21.50 -18.04
CA ASP A 79 4.78 20.85 -18.96
C ASP A 79 5.28 19.50 -18.43
N GLY A 80 5.05 18.44 -19.21
CA GLY A 80 5.48 17.07 -18.93
C GLY A 80 4.44 16.21 -18.20
N ASP A 81 3.28 16.76 -17.85
CA ASP A 81 2.23 15.95 -17.23
C ASP A 81 1.67 14.90 -18.19
N THR A 82 1.41 13.71 -17.64
CA THR A 82 0.86 12.57 -18.38
C THR A 82 -0.59 12.36 -18.03
N LEU A 83 -1.44 12.38 -19.05
CA LEU A 83 -2.86 12.08 -18.98
C LEU A 83 -3.15 10.75 -19.67
N TYR A 84 -4.16 10.05 -19.17
CA TYR A 84 -4.63 8.77 -19.72
C TYR A 84 -6.01 8.99 -20.31
N LEU A 85 -6.16 8.62 -21.57
CA LEU A 85 -7.43 8.62 -22.27
C LEU A 85 -8.13 7.28 -21.99
N ARG A 86 -9.25 7.32 -21.27
CA ARG A 86 -10.00 6.11 -20.88
C ARG A 86 -11.48 6.21 -21.24
N PRO A 87 -12.15 5.08 -21.50
CA PRO A 87 -13.60 5.05 -21.63
C PRO A 87 -14.27 5.50 -20.33
N ARG A 88 -15.35 6.28 -20.41
CA ARG A 88 -16.04 6.82 -19.23
C ARG A 88 -16.56 5.72 -18.30
N THR A 89 -17.00 4.60 -18.85
CA THR A 89 -17.43 3.41 -18.08
C THR A 89 -16.33 2.74 -17.28
N GLU A 90 -15.06 2.98 -17.63
CA GLU A 90 -13.92 2.39 -16.94
C GLU A 90 -13.08 3.42 -16.16
N ALA A 91 -13.56 4.66 -16.00
CA ALA A 91 -12.90 5.69 -15.23
C ALA A 91 -12.47 5.18 -13.84
N LEU A 92 -11.21 5.41 -13.45
CA LEU A 92 -10.74 4.98 -12.13
C LEU A 92 -11.33 5.89 -11.04
N PRO A 93 -11.73 5.35 -9.89
CA PRO A 93 -11.97 6.19 -8.73
C PRO A 93 -10.66 6.84 -8.25
N GLU A 94 -10.77 7.95 -7.53
CA GLU A 94 -9.64 8.56 -6.85
C GLU A 94 -8.93 7.54 -5.94
N VAL A 95 -7.60 7.46 -6.03
CA VAL A 95 -6.82 6.55 -5.21
C VAL A 95 -6.77 7.10 -3.79
N HIS A 96 -7.67 6.59 -2.94
CA HIS A 96 -7.61 6.79 -1.51
C HIS A 96 -6.65 5.76 -0.89
N LEU A 97 -5.41 6.16 -0.66
CA LEU A 97 -4.45 5.35 0.10
C LEU A 97 -4.75 5.50 1.60
N ASP A 98 -5.69 4.69 2.10
CA ASP A 98 -6.15 4.76 3.51
C ASP A 98 -5.13 4.16 4.50
N ASP A 99 -4.18 3.34 4.03
CA ASP A 99 -3.32 2.62 4.97
C ASP A 99 -1.91 2.31 4.43
N LEU A 100 -0.98 3.24 4.65
CA LEU A 100 0.46 2.99 4.48
C LEU A 100 1.03 2.09 5.60
N VAL A 101 0.27 1.84 6.67
CA VAL A 101 0.68 1.04 7.83
C VAL A 101 0.45 -0.46 7.57
N ASP A 102 -0.58 -0.85 6.82
CA ASP A 102 -0.80 -2.26 6.44
C ASP A 102 0.21 -2.76 5.38
N GLY A 103 0.74 -1.85 4.54
CA GLY A 103 1.78 -2.17 3.55
C GLY A 103 3.15 -2.53 4.14
N ILE A 104 3.50 -1.95 5.30
CA ILE A 104 4.75 -2.30 6.02
C ILE A 104 4.59 -3.58 6.85
N ALA A 105 3.38 -3.86 7.37
CA ALA A 105 3.10 -5.07 8.14
C ALA A 105 3.16 -6.36 7.29
N THR A 106 2.83 -6.26 6.01
CA THR A 106 2.92 -7.39 5.06
C THR A 106 4.36 -7.63 4.61
N THR A 107 5.15 -6.57 4.38
CA THR A 107 6.55 -6.68 3.92
C THR A 107 7.51 -7.21 5.00
N MET A 108 7.23 -6.97 6.29
CA MET A 108 8.03 -7.54 7.39
C MET A 108 7.76 -9.04 7.66
N ARG A 109 6.74 -9.63 7.03
CA ARG A 109 6.36 -11.04 7.28
C ARG A 109 7.24 -12.05 6.53
N ASP A 110 7.99 -11.59 5.53
CA ASP A 110 8.91 -12.41 4.73
C ASP A 110 10.36 -12.40 5.26
N GLN A 111 10.57 -12.16 6.56
CA GLN A 111 11.89 -12.31 7.17
C GLN A 111 12.20 -13.81 7.41
N PRO A 112 13.20 -14.42 6.75
CA PRO A 112 13.51 -15.85 6.88
C PRO A 112 14.00 -16.27 8.28
N TYR A 113 14.32 -15.29 9.14
CA TYR A 113 14.76 -15.48 10.53
C TYR A 113 13.77 -14.91 11.57
N GLY A 114 12.49 -14.74 11.20
CA GLY A 114 11.46 -14.26 12.11
C GLY A 114 11.17 -15.24 13.25
N TRP A 115 10.87 -14.71 14.45
CA TRP A 115 10.45 -15.50 15.61
C TRP A 115 9.09 -16.15 15.33
N THR A 116 9.09 -17.38 14.79
CA THR A 116 7.85 -18.08 14.46
C THR A 116 7.19 -18.68 15.72
N PRO A 117 5.86 -18.87 15.71
CA PRO A 117 5.15 -19.54 16.81
C PRO A 117 5.73 -20.92 17.12
N LYS A 118 6.25 -21.61 16.10
CA LYS A 118 6.91 -22.91 16.23
C LYS A 118 8.22 -22.79 17.01
N VAL A 119 9.09 -21.83 16.70
CA VAL A 119 10.33 -21.58 17.44
C VAL A 119 10.03 -21.20 18.89
N SER A 120 9.05 -20.32 19.12
CA SER A 120 8.63 -19.91 20.47
C SER A 120 8.18 -21.11 21.32
N ARG A 121 7.41 -22.04 20.73
CA ARG A 121 6.95 -23.25 21.42
C ARG A 121 8.12 -24.17 21.80
N TRP A 122 9.08 -24.37 20.91
CA TRP A 122 10.25 -25.20 21.19
C TRP A 122 11.17 -24.59 22.27
N VAL A 123 11.37 -23.27 22.24
CA VAL A 123 12.14 -22.56 23.26
C VAL A 123 11.45 -22.65 24.63
N LEU A 124 10.13 -22.44 24.69
CA LEU A 124 9.36 -22.56 25.93
C LEU A 124 9.39 -23.99 26.50
N LEU A 125 9.21 -25.00 25.65
CA LEU A 125 9.31 -26.40 26.07
C LEU A 125 10.72 -26.75 26.55
N GLY A 126 11.75 -26.30 25.84
CA GLY A 126 13.15 -26.49 26.26
C GLY A 126 13.45 -25.86 27.62
N LEU A 127 13.00 -24.62 27.83
CA LEU A 127 13.15 -23.92 29.11
C LEU A 127 12.42 -24.67 30.24
N ALA A 128 11.20 -25.15 29.99
CA ALA A 128 10.44 -25.91 30.98
C ALA A 128 11.14 -27.22 31.37
N VAL A 129 11.67 -27.95 30.39
CA VAL A 129 12.43 -29.20 30.63
C VAL A 129 13.70 -28.91 31.43
N VAL A 130 14.46 -27.87 31.09
CA VAL A 130 15.68 -27.46 31.82
C VAL A 130 15.35 -27.10 33.27
N LEU A 131 14.26 -26.36 33.51
CA LEU A 131 13.82 -26.02 34.86
C LEU A 131 13.42 -27.26 35.68
N LEU A 132 12.71 -28.22 35.06
CA LEU A 132 12.32 -29.47 35.73
C LEU A 132 13.53 -30.33 36.09
N ILE A 133 14.48 -30.48 35.16
CA ILE A 133 15.72 -31.23 35.40
C ILE A 133 16.56 -30.53 36.49
N GLY A 134 16.71 -29.21 36.40
CA GLY A 134 17.41 -28.42 37.41
C GLY A 134 16.78 -28.56 38.80
N GLY A 135 15.45 -28.51 38.89
CA GLY A 135 14.70 -28.76 40.12
C GLY A 135 14.94 -30.17 40.67
N MET A 136 14.94 -31.18 39.81
CA MET A 136 15.19 -32.57 40.18
C MET A 136 16.62 -32.75 40.74
N VAL A 137 17.62 -32.13 40.11
CA VAL A 137 19.02 -32.17 40.57
C VAL A 137 19.18 -31.49 41.93
N VAL A 138 18.57 -30.33 42.13
CA VAL A 138 18.58 -29.60 43.42
C VAL A 138 17.90 -30.41 44.54
N ILE A 139 16.86 -31.17 44.21
CA ILE A 139 16.19 -32.08 45.15
C ILE A 139 17.05 -33.31 45.42
N ALA A 140 17.68 -33.90 44.41
CA ALA A 140 18.50 -35.10 44.57
C ALA A 140 19.86 -34.84 45.25
N TRP A 141 20.32 -33.58 45.32
CA TRP A 141 21.60 -33.23 45.91
C TRP A 141 21.62 -33.43 47.45
N PRO A 142 22.43 -34.37 47.98
CA PRO A 142 22.51 -34.60 49.42
C PRO A 142 23.22 -33.42 50.11
N GLY A 143 22.57 -32.79 51.09
CA GLY A 143 23.15 -31.71 51.91
C GLY A 143 22.55 -30.30 51.74
N GLY A 144 21.52 -30.13 50.90
CA GLY A 144 20.85 -28.82 50.73
C GLY A 144 19.92 -28.46 51.90
N SER A 145 20.06 -27.24 52.44
CA SER A 145 19.16 -26.73 53.49
C SER A 145 17.73 -26.56 52.97
N ALA A 146 16.73 -27.00 53.76
CA ALA A 146 15.31 -26.93 53.43
C ALA A 146 14.80 -25.58 52.87
N PRO A 147 15.21 -24.40 53.38
CA PRO A 147 14.75 -23.12 52.83
C PRO A 147 15.25 -22.84 51.40
N VAL A 148 16.46 -23.28 51.05
CA VAL A 148 17.01 -23.07 49.70
C VAL A 148 16.21 -23.86 48.65
N ARG A 149 15.78 -25.07 49.00
CA ARG A 149 14.93 -25.90 48.14
C ARG A 149 13.54 -25.27 47.94
N ALA A 150 12.96 -24.68 48.98
CA ALA A 150 11.67 -24.00 48.90
C ALA A 150 11.73 -22.72 48.04
N VAL A 151 12.79 -21.91 48.19
CA VAL A 151 12.99 -20.71 47.36
C VAL A 151 13.18 -21.07 45.89
N PHE A 152 13.94 -22.13 45.59
CA PHE A 152 14.10 -22.59 44.21
C PHE A 152 12.80 -23.10 43.60
N ALA A 153 12.02 -23.89 44.34
CA ALA A 153 10.75 -24.43 43.86
C ALA A 153 9.73 -23.32 43.56
N THR A 154 9.64 -22.32 44.44
CA THR A 154 8.75 -21.17 44.24
C THR A 154 9.19 -20.28 43.08
N ALA A 155 10.49 -20.00 42.94
CA ALA A 155 11.02 -19.24 41.81
C ALA A 155 10.80 -19.97 40.46
N ALA A 156 11.04 -21.28 40.41
CA ALA A 156 10.78 -22.09 39.21
C ALA A 156 9.29 -22.12 38.86
N GLY A 157 8.41 -22.26 39.87
CA GLY A 157 6.96 -22.21 39.67
C GLY A 157 6.49 -20.86 39.12
N LEU A 158 7.02 -19.75 39.64
CA LEU A 158 6.72 -18.40 39.16
C LEU A 158 7.18 -18.19 37.71
N LEU A 159 8.37 -18.66 37.35
CA LEU A 159 8.88 -18.59 35.98
C LEU A 159 8.02 -19.39 35.00
N LEU A 160 7.54 -20.58 35.39
CA LEU A 160 6.63 -21.38 34.58
C LEU A 160 5.27 -20.70 34.39
N LEU A 161 4.71 -20.11 35.45
CA LEU A 161 3.45 -19.37 35.36
C LEU A 161 3.58 -18.11 34.49
N ALA A 162 4.68 -17.38 34.61
CA ALA A 162 4.96 -16.22 33.76
C ALA A 162 5.13 -16.63 32.29
N GLY A 163 5.81 -17.75 32.02
CA GLY A 163 5.95 -18.34 30.68
C GLY A 163 4.62 -18.81 30.09
N ALA A 164 3.75 -19.41 30.90
CA ALA A 164 2.41 -19.82 30.46
C ALA A 164 1.51 -18.62 30.16
N GLY A 165 1.58 -17.56 30.98
CA GLY A 165 0.81 -16.33 30.79
C GLY A 165 1.20 -15.57 29.52
N SER A 166 2.50 -15.47 29.23
CA SER A 166 2.99 -14.84 28.00
C SER A 166 2.63 -15.67 26.75
N ALA A 167 2.70 -17.00 26.83
CA ALA A 167 2.26 -17.88 25.75
C ALA A 167 0.75 -17.81 25.48
N SER A 168 -0.06 -17.68 26.53
CA SER A 168 -1.52 -17.51 26.41
C SER A 168 -1.89 -16.20 25.73
N ARG A 169 -1.13 -15.12 25.94
CA ARG A 169 -1.39 -13.82 25.32
C ARG A 169 -0.88 -13.69 23.89
N ALA A 170 -0.02 -14.60 23.46
CA ALA A 170 0.47 -14.62 22.08
C ALA A 170 -0.40 -15.46 21.13
N VAL A 171 -1.34 -16.25 21.67
CA VAL A 171 -2.22 -17.16 20.90
C VAL A 171 -3.67 -16.67 20.85
N GLY A 172 -4.08 -15.79 21.76
CA GLY A 172 -5.38 -15.12 21.73
C GLY A 172 -5.28 -13.78 21.02
#